data_AF-A0A927TXN1-F1
#
_entry.id   AF-A0A927TXN1-F1
#
_cell.length_a   1.000
_cell.length_b   1.000
_cell.length_c   1.000
_cell.angle_alpha   90.00
_cell.angle_beta   90.00
_cell.angle_gamma   90.00
#
_symmetry.space_group_name_H-M   'P 1'
#
loop_
_entity.id
_entity.type
_entity.pdbx_description
1 polymer ?
#
loop_
_entity_poly.entity_id
_entity_poly.type
_entity_poly.pdbx_seq_one_letter_code
_entity_poly.pdbx_strand_id
1 'polypeptide(L)'
;MGFIKAFAGALSGTFADQWLDVIVPADAPATAGVIPAVQKGKNEGRGANTKGSDGIITDGSKIMVPDGYALITLQDNAVTGFISDVGGYTYSSGDQNTQSIFSGGGIVEGLIKQTFERFKFGGIPGSKQTAVYVNLKEIPNNRFGTQSEIYWDDMYMNAQVGAMVRGIYSLKITDPIAFVKGFVPASYITGGKIFDFADMDNEAGEQLFTEVVGSLSAAFSNYSNDPARGNRMAKIQGDQLGFAKTLSEVVEENYQWKSDRGLEITKVAIAAIEYDEDSKHLLSDVKKADALSGARGNSFMQQSVARGMQAAGENGGGAMGMGFMGMGMNMVGAGVAGLQQPVGGQMQQPQQPQQQAAPAEDPVAKLKQMKELLDAGIVTQEEFDAAKAKFLG
;
A
#
# COMPACT_ATOMS: atom_id res chain seq x y z
N MET A 1 -18.41 6.85 -39.15
CA MET A 1 -17.30 7.69 -38.64
C MET A 1 -16.31 6.81 -37.92
N GLY A 2 -15.04 6.89 -38.30
CA GLY A 2 -13.96 6.16 -37.66
C GLY A 2 -12.63 6.43 -38.33
N PHE A 3 -11.67 5.57 -38.07
CA PHE A 3 -10.30 5.76 -38.50
C PHE A 3 -9.88 4.67 -39.47
N ILE A 4 -9.12 5.06 -40.48
CA ILE A 4 -8.49 4.15 -41.42
C ILE A 4 -7.01 4.17 -41.11
N LYS A 5 -6.47 3.04 -40.65
CA LYS A 5 -5.04 2.90 -40.36
C LYS A 5 -4.25 2.96 -41.66
N ALA A 6 -3.37 3.94 -41.78
CA ALA A 6 -2.55 4.14 -42.97
C ALA A 6 -1.21 3.40 -42.87
N PHE A 7 -0.61 3.36 -41.68
CA PHE A 7 0.60 2.57 -41.39
C PHE A 7 0.71 2.29 -39.89
N ALA A 8 1.50 1.27 -39.53
CA ALA A 8 1.86 0.96 -38.15
C ALA A 8 3.32 1.36 -37.86
N GLY A 9 3.61 1.88 -36.67
CA GLY A 9 4.99 2.19 -36.25
C GLY A 9 5.52 3.56 -36.69
N ALA A 10 6.84 3.76 -36.55
CA ALA A 10 7.50 5.04 -36.85
C ALA A 10 7.57 5.33 -38.36
N LEU A 11 7.28 6.58 -38.74
CA LEU A 11 7.42 7.09 -40.11
C LEU A 11 8.90 7.06 -40.54
N SER A 12 9.21 6.43 -41.67
CA SER A 12 10.55 6.49 -42.30
C SER A 12 10.47 6.75 -43.80
N GLY A 13 11.47 7.43 -44.36
CA GLY A 13 11.62 7.65 -45.79
C GLY A 13 10.52 8.48 -46.45
N THR A 14 10.12 8.08 -47.66
CA THR A 14 9.15 8.78 -48.54
C THR A 14 7.73 8.89 -47.97
N PHE A 15 7.38 8.08 -46.96
CA PHE A 15 6.11 8.20 -46.25
C PHE A 15 6.04 9.46 -45.37
N ALA A 16 7.17 9.95 -44.88
CA ALA A 16 7.20 11.18 -44.06
C ALA A 16 6.74 12.41 -44.85
N ASP A 17 7.07 12.48 -46.15
CA ASP A 17 6.66 13.60 -47.02
C ASP A 17 5.15 13.66 -47.28
N GLN A 18 4.44 12.53 -47.18
CA GLN A 18 2.98 12.49 -47.28
C GLN A 18 2.26 12.85 -45.96
N TRP A 19 3.00 12.95 -44.85
CA TRP A 19 2.48 13.15 -43.49
C TRP A 19 3.00 14.45 -42.87
N LEU A 20 3.16 15.49 -43.68
CA LEU A 20 3.65 16.81 -43.27
C LEU A 20 2.58 17.73 -42.66
N ASP A 21 1.31 17.56 -43.04
CA ASP A 21 0.16 18.24 -42.42
C ASP A 21 -0.62 17.20 -41.61
N VAL A 22 -0.23 17.06 -40.34
CA VAL A 22 -0.67 15.99 -39.46
C VAL A 22 -1.07 16.53 -38.10
N ILE A 23 -2.09 15.92 -37.52
CA ILE A 23 -2.53 16.18 -36.16
C ILE A 23 -1.68 15.34 -35.21
N VAL A 24 -1.08 16.01 -34.22
CA VAL A 24 -0.18 15.44 -33.21
C VAL A 24 -0.54 16.01 -31.84
N PRO A 25 -0.12 15.38 -30.73
CA PRO A 25 -0.23 16.02 -29.42
C PRO A 25 0.56 17.33 -29.40
N ALA A 26 0.02 18.35 -28.73
CA ALA A 26 0.78 19.56 -28.42
C ALA A 26 2.02 19.23 -27.56
N ASP A 27 3.00 20.13 -27.59
CA ASP A 27 4.13 20.03 -26.68
C ASP A 27 3.64 20.19 -25.24
N ALA A 28 4.00 19.24 -24.38
CA ALA A 28 3.43 19.13 -23.04
C ALA A 28 4.45 18.51 -22.07
N PRO A 29 4.39 18.89 -20.78
CA PRO A 29 5.26 18.30 -19.77
C PRO A 29 4.94 16.81 -19.55
N ALA A 30 5.89 16.07 -18.98
CA ALA A 30 5.71 14.65 -18.65
C ALA A 30 4.58 14.41 -17.62
N THR A 31 4.19 15.46 -16.89
CA THR A 31 3.11 15.48 -15.91
C THR A 31 1.73 15.70 -16.53
N ALA A 32 1.65 15.94 -17.85
CA ALA A 32 0.39 16.10 -18.56
C ALA A 32 -0.39 14.78 -18.69
N GLY A 33 -1.67 14.80 -18.32
CA GLY A 33 -2.62 13.71 -18.49
C GLY A 33 -3.41 13.78 -19.79
N VAL A 34 -3.96 14.96 -20.10
CA VAL A 34 -4.67 15.24 -21.36
C VAL A 34 -3.99 16.38 -22.11
N ILE A 35 -3.76 16.17 -23.39
CA ILE A 35 -3.06 17.10 -24.27
C ILE A 35 -3.95 17.39 -25.47
N PRO A 36 -4.14 18.66 -25.85
CA PRO A 36 -4.92 19.00 -27.03
C PRO A 36 -4.23 18.52 -28.30
N ALA A 37 -5.04 18.10 -29.28
CA ALA A 37 -4.53 17.76 -30.59
C ALA A 37 -4.28 19.04 -31.40
N VAL A 38 -3.09 19.19 -31.97
CA VAL A 38 -2.71 20.37 -32.75
C VAL A 38 -2.27 19.97 -34.16
N GLN A 39 -2.59 20.81 -35.13
CA GLN A 39 -2.16 20.61 -36.50
C GLN A 39 -0.70 21.08 -36.65
N LYS A 40 0.20 20.15 -36.93
CA LYS A 40 1.58 20.45 -37.30
C LYS A 40 1.67 20.43 -38.82
N GLY A 41 1.90 21.60 -39.43
CA GLY A 41 1.98 21.77 -40.87
C GLY A 41 3.38 22.10 -41.38
N LYS A 42 3.56 22.01 -42.71
CA LYS A 42 4.85 22.19 -43.42
C LYS A 42 5.51 23.57 -43.26
N ASN A 43 4.79 24.55 -42.70
CA ASN A 43 5.11 25.96 -42.90
C ASN A 43 5.56 26.71 -41.63
N GLU A 44 6.25 26.06 -40.67
CA GLU A 44 6.96 26.66 -39.52
C GLU A 44 6.51 28.09 -39.11
N GLY A 45 5.22 28.30 -38.83
CA GLY A 45 4.71 29.59 -38.37
C GLY A 45 4.51 30.71 -39.41
N ARG A 46 4.54 30.45 -40.73
CA ARG A 46 4.12 31.43 -41.76
C ARG A 46 2.80 31.04 -42.42
N GLY A 47 1.70 31.57 -41.87
CA GLY A 47 0.48 31.83 -42.64
C GLY A 47 -0.68 30.84 -42.51
N ALA A 48 -0.62 29.86 -41.61
CA ALA A 48 -1.78 29.02 -41.28
C ALA A 48 -2.31 29.42 -39.89
N ASN A 49 -3.63 29.49 -39.77
CA ASN A 49 -4.39 30.02 -38.64
C ASN A 49 -4.16 29.20 -37.36
N THR A 50 -3.05 29.41 -36.63
CA THR A 50 -2.64 28.68 -35.41
C THR A 50 -3.50 29.00 -34.16
N LYS A 51 -4.66 29.62 -34.33
CA LYS A 51 -5.61 29.94 -33.25
C LYS A 51 -7.05 29.51 -33.54
N GLY A 52 -7.32 28.88 -34.69
CA GLY A 52 -8.70 28.76 -35.19
C GLY A 52 -9.47 27.51 -34.78
N SER A 53 -8.79 26.40 -34.46
CA SER A 53 -9.43 25.07 -34.42
C SER A 53 -8.64 24.06 -33.59
N ASP A 54 -8.05 24.45 -32.45
CA ASP A 54 -7.27 23.53 -31.62
C ASP A 54 -8.15 22.31 -31.24
N GLY A 55 -7.68 21.12 -31.59
CA GLY A 55 -8.39 19.87 -31.38
C GLY A 55 -9.46 19.52 -32.42
N ILE A 56 -9.89 20.39 -33.32
CA ILE A 56 -11.00 20.05 -34.24
C ILE A 56 -10.51 19.20 -35.42
N ILE A 57 -11.18 18.08 -35.67
CA ILE A 57 -10.91 17.18 -36.79
C ILE A 57 -12.06 17.19 -37.80
N THR A 58 -11.72 17.09 -39.08
CA THR A 58 -12.66 16.99 -40.21
C THR A 58 -12.35 15.77 -41.08
N ASP A 59 -13.28 15.40 -41.95
CA ASP A 59 -13.11 14.32 -42.92
C ASP A 59 -11.80 14.46 -43.71
N GLY A 60 -11.02 13.39 -43.81
CA GLY A 60 -9.70 13.37 -44.45
C GLY A 60 -8.53 13.83 -43.57
N SER A 61 -8.76 14.24 -42.32
CA SER A 61 -7.68 14.63 -41.40
C SER A 61 -6.70 13.49 -41.16
N LYS A 62 -5.41 13.77 -41.32
CA LYS A 62 -4.32 12.84 -41.01
C LYS A 62 -3.90 13.03 -39.56
N ILE A 63 -3.87 11.94 -38.81
CA ILE A 63 -3.61 11.94 -37.37
C ILE A 63 -2.50 10.95 -37.08
N MET A 64 -1.51 11.38 -36.31
CA MET A 64 -0.43 10.52 -35.85
C MET A 64 -0.61 10.25 -34.36
N VAL A 65 -0.55 8.98 -33.98
CA VAL A 65 -0.59 8.54 -32.58
C VAL A 65 0.83 8.09 -32.21
N PRO A 66 1.56 8.86 -31.40
CA PRO A 66 2.91 8.48 -30.97
C PRO A 66 2.88 7.43 -29.86
N ASP A 67 4.04 6.85 -29.58
CA ASP A 67 4.19 5.89 -28.49
C ASP A 67 3.91 6.50 -27.11
N GLY A 68 3.19 5.74 -26.29
CA GLY A 68 2.71 6.12 -24.97
C GLY A 68 1.61 7.17 -24.96
N TYR A 69 0.88 7.37 -26.07
CA TYR A 69 -0.33 8.19 -26.11
C TYR A 69 -1.50 7.41 -26.71
N ALA A 70 -2.71 7.68 -26.22
CA ALA A 70 -3.94 7.30 -26.88
C ALA A 70 -4.62 8.54 -27.47
N LEU A 71 -5.28 8.39 -28.62
CA LEU A 71 -6.17 9.40 -29.18
C LEU A 71 -7.61 9.08 -28.78
N ILE A 72 -8.34 10.09 -28.29
CA ILE A 72 -9.79 10.03 -28.11
C ILE A 72 -10.42 11.12 -28.95
N THR A 73 -11.48 10.78 -29.67
CA THR A 73 -12.32 11.77 -30.35
C THR A 73 -13.68 11.87 -29.70
N LEU A 74 -14.15 13.11 -29.58
CA LEU A 74 -15.39 13.45 -28.94
C LEU A 74 -16.24 14.36 -29.80
N GLN A 75 -17.55 14.19 -29.66
CA GLN A 75 -18.57 15.06 -30.21
C GLN A 75 -19.55 15.39 -29.08
N ASP A 76 -19.75 16.67 -28.77
CA ASP A 76 -20.65 17.09 -27.68
C ASP A 76 -20.36 16.37 -26.35
N ASN A 77 -19.06 16.21 -26.02
CA ASN A 77 -18.53 15.41 -24.91
C ASN A 77 -18.82 13.90 -24.94
N ALA A 78 -19.45 13.37 -25.98
CA ALA A 78 -19.64 11.94 -26.18
C ALA A 78 -18.50 11.34 -27.01
N VAL A 79 -18.05 10.13 -26.67
CA VAL A 79 -16.89 9.52 -27.32
C VAL A 79 -17.32 8.95 -28.67
N THR A 80 -16.64 9.34 -29.75
CA THR A 80 -16.91 8.87 -31.12
C THR A 80 -15.85 7.90 -31.61
N GLY A 81 -14.66 7.94 -31.01
CA GLY A 81 -13.53 7.11 -31.42
C GLY A 81 -12.42 7.07 -30.38
N PHE A 82 -11.62 6.02 -30.47
CA PHE A 82 -10.47 5.74 -29.62
C PHE A 82 -9.39 5.07 -30.45
N ILE A 83 -8.12 5.38 -30.20
CA ILE A 83 -6.96 4.71 -30.81
C ILE A 83 -5.83 4.64 -29.77
N SER A 84 -5.34 3.44 -29.46
CA SER A 84 -4.19 3.22 -28.56
C SER A 84 -2.92 2.78 -29.27
N ASP A 85 -3.03 2.30 -30.51
CA ASP A 85 -1.89 1.81 -31.26
C ASP A 85 -1.10 2.95 -31.90
N VAL A 86 0.22 2.77 -31.90
CA VAL A 86 1.14 3.68 -32.58
C VAL A 86 0.99 3.56 -34.09
N GLY A 87 0.80 4.70 -34.76
CA GLY A 87 0.71 4.74 -36.21
C GLY A 87 0.07 6.01 -36.76
N GLY A 88 -0.11 6.03 -38.08
CA GLY A 88 -0.83 7.08 -38.78
C GLY A 88 -2.23 6.62 -39.17
N TYR A 89 -3.20 7.50 -38.99
CA TYR A 89 -4.61 7.26 -39.22
C TYR A 89 -5.24 8.39 -40.02
N THR A 90 -6.15 8.06 -40.91
CA THR A 90 -6.99 9.04 -41.62
C THR A 90 -8.38 9.00 -41.04
N TYR A 91 -8.91 10.15 -40.61
CA TYR A 91 -10.28 10.27 -40.13
C TYR A 91 -11.26 10.27 -41.30
N SER A 92 -12.31 9.45 -41.22
CA SER A 92 -13.40 9.43 -42.19
C SER A 92 -14.75 9.34 -41.48
N SER A 93 -15.67 10.21 -41.84
CA SER A 93 -17.01 10.34 -41.28
C SER A 93 -18.02 9.42 -41.99
N GLY A 94 -17.88 9.20 -43.29
CA GLY A 94 -18.91 8.56 -44.12
C GLY A 94 -18.68 7.09 -44.50
N ASP A 95 -17.51 6.52 -44.25
CA ASP A 95 -17.17 5.20 -44.79
C ASP A 95 -17.69 4.05 -43.89
N GLN A 96 -18.44 3.11 -44.48
CA GLN A 96 -18.99 1.93 -43.79
C GLN A 96 -17.89 0.96 -43.31
N ASN A 97 -16.69 1.02 -43.90
CA ASN A 97 -15.53 0.23 -43.48
C ASN A 97 -14.72 0.92 -42.38
N THR A 98 -15.13 2.11 -41.90
CA THR A 98 -14.47 2.75 -40.77
C THR A 98 -14.78 2.01 -39.48
N GLN A 99 -13.76 1.38 -38.91
CA GLN A 99 -13.84 0.91 -37.54
C GLN A 99 -13.54 2.08 -36.60
N SER A 100 -14.30 2.18 -35.51
CA SER A 100 -13.83 2.92 -34.33
C SER A 100 -12.71 2.08 -33.73
N ILE A 101 -11.52 2.14 -34.33
CA ILE A 101 -10.48 1.12 -34.18
C ILE A 101 -10.03 1.00 -32.72
N PHE A 102 -10.53 -0.05 -32.06
CA PHE A 102 -9.82 -0.71 -30.97
C PHE A 102 -8.71 -1.52 -31.59
N SER A 103 -7.48 -1.04 -31.48
CA SER A 103 -6.33 -1.88 -31.76
C SER A 103 -5.35 -1.74 -30.59
N GLY A 104 -5.20 -2.86 -29.87
CA GLY A 104 -4.31 -3.00 -28.73
C GLY A 104 -4.53 -4.36 -28.07
N GLY A 105 -3.74 -5.37 -28.47
CA GLY A 105 -3.83 -6.75 -27.97
C GLY A 105 -3.23 -6.95 -26.57
N GLY A 106 -3.80 -6.28 -25.55
CA GLY A 106 -3.33 -6.35 -24.16
C GLY A 106 -4.43 -6.62 -23.13
N ILE A 107 -4.05 -7.04 -21.93
CA ILE A 107 -4.97 -7.41 -20.81
C ILE A 107 -5.91 -6.25 -20.41
N VAL A 108 -5.54 -4.99 -20.71
CA VAL A 108 -6.33 -3.79 -20.39
C VAL A 108 -7.39 -3.47 -21.46
N GLU A 109 -7.37 -4.17 -22.60
CA GLU A 109 -8.30 -3.93 -23.71
C GLU A 109 -9.76 -4.21 -23.32
N GLY A 110 -10.00 -5.20 -22.45
CA GLY A 110 -11.34 -5.55 -21.98
C GLY A 110 -12.00 -4.42 -21.18
N LEU A 111 -11.26 -3.78 -20.27
CA LEU A 111 -11.75 -2.66 -19.47
C LEU A 111 -12.11 -1.47 -20.36
N ILE A 112 -11.19 -1.09 -21.25
CA ILE A 112 -11.40 0.05 -22.15
C ILE A 112 -12.55 -0.24 -23.13
N LYS A 113 -12.72 -1.49 -23.61
CA LYS A 113 -13.85 -1.89 -24.45
C LYS A 113 -15.19 -1.71 -23.73
N GLN A 114 -15.30 -2.16 -22.48
CA GLN A 114 -16.51 -1.98 -21.68
C GLN A 114 -16.85 -0.50 -21.50
N THR A 115 -15.85 0.32 -21.17
CA THR A 115 -16.01 1.76 -21.01
C THR A 115 -16.40 2.44 -22.33
N PHE A 116 -15.81 2.01 -23.45
CA PHE A 116 -16.19 2.52 -24.76
C PHE A 116 -17.60 2.14 -25.15
N GLU A 117 -18.02 0.88 -24.97
CA GLU A 117 -19.41 0.48 -25.25
C GLU A 117 -20.41 1.29 -24.42
N ARG A 118 -20.06 1.61 -23.17
CA ARG A 118 -20.86 2.48 -22.29
C ARG A 118 -20.96 3.93 -22.79
N PHE A 119 -19.91 4.46 -23.40
CA PHE A 119 -19.81 5.90 -23.75
C PHE A 119 -19.82 6.21 -25.26
N LYS A 120 -19.80 5.20 -26.12
CA LYS A 120 -19.76 5.37 -27.57
C LYS A 120 -21.05 5.99 -28.05
N PHE A 121 -20.93 7.08 -28.78
CA PHE A 121 -22.03 7.70 -29.49
C PHE A 121 -21.91 7.44 -31.00
N GLY A 122 -23.03 7.06 -31.62
CA GLY A 122 -23.15 6.98 -33.08
C GLY A 122 -23.15 8.40 -33.65
N GLY A 123 -21.97 8.94 -33.93
CA GLY A 123 -21.85 10.35 -34.28
C GLY A 123 -22.54 10.73 -35.60
N ILE A 124 -22.80 12.02 -35.75
CA ILE A 124 -23.53 12.58 -36.89
C ILE A 124 -22.53 13.16 -37.91
N PRO A 125 -22.57 12.77 -39.19
CA PRO A 125 -21.72 13.36 -40.22
C PRO A 125 -21.86 14.89 -40.29
N GLY A 126 -20.74 15.60 -40.43
CA GLY A 126 -20.71 17.07 -40.56
C GLY A 126 -20.72 17.84 -39.24
N SER A 127 -20.80 17.17 -38.09
CA SER A 127 -20.63 17.79 -36.76
C SER A 127 -19.16 18.12 -36.46
N LYS A 128 -18.91 19.09 -35.57
CA LYS A 128 -17.57 19.41 -35.09
C LYS A 128 -17.08 18.27 -34.19
N GLN A 129 -15.98 17.64 -34.58
CA GLN A 129 -15.32 16.58 -33.81
C GLN A 129 -14.08 17.14 -33.14
N THR A 130 -13.90 16.86 -31.86
CA THR A 130 -12.71 17.27 -31.11
C THR A 130 -11.83 16.05 -30.85
N ALA A 131 -10.53 16.21 -30.95
CA ALA A 131 -9.52 15.20 -30.68
C ALA A 131 -8.64 15.65 -29.52
N VAL A 132 -8.39 14.72 -28.60
CA VAL A 132 -7.45 14.90 -27.50
C VAL A 132 -6.55 13.68 -27.40
N TYR A 133 -5.32 13.91 -26.94
CA TYR A 133 -4.38 12.85 -26.62
C TYR A 133 -4.35 12.63 -25.12
N VAL A 134 -4.34 11.37 -24.71
CA VAL A 134 -4.20 10.95 -23.32
C VAL A 134 -2.85 10.28 -23.14
N ASN A 135 -2.11 10.70 -22.11
CA ASN A 135 -0.82 10.13 -21.78
C ASN A 135 -0.99 8.74 -21.14
N LEU A 136 -0.40 7.70 -21.73
CA LEU A 136 -0.42 6.33 -21.22
C LEU A 136 0.85 5.97 -20.43
N LYS A 137 1.84 6.86 -20.44
CA LYS A 137 3.09 6.68 -19.71
C LYS A 137 2.83 6.88 -18.22
N GLU A 138 3.80 6.45 -17.43
CA GLU A 138 3.84 6.80 -16.02
C GLU A 138 4.02 8.32 -15.88
N ILE A 139 3.21 8.93 -15.02
CA ILE A 139 3.16 10.36 -14.74
C ILE A 139 3.90 10.57 -13.41
N PRO A 140 5.17 10.98 -13.44
CA PRO A 140 6.03 10.97 -12.26
C PRO A 140 5.88 12.24 -11.42
N ASN A 141 6.54 12.24 -10.26
CA ASN A 141 6.81 13.43 -9.45
C ASN A 141 5.60 14.12 -8.81
N ASN A 142 4.48 13.41 -8.60
CA ASN A 142 3.37 13.95 -7.81
C ASN A 142 3.81 13.96 -6.34
N ARG A 143 3.94 15.15 -5.75
CA ARG A 143 4.42 15.32 -4.38
C ARG A 143 3.25 15.29 -3.43
N PHE A 144 3.41 14.60 -2.30
CA PHE A 144 2.44 14.63 -1.21
C PHE A 144 3.10 14.89 0.13
N GLY A 145 2.34 15.52 1.02
CA GLY A 145 2.74 15.81 2.37
C GLY A 145 1.52 16.05 3.25
N THR A 146 1.51 15.47 4.44
CA THR A 146 0.46 15.75 5.42
C THR A 146 0.73 17.12 6.08
N GLN A 147 -0.31 17.93 6.27
CA GLN A 147 -0.19 19.21 6.97
C GLN A 147 -0.14 19.05 8.49
N SER A 148 -0.77 17.98 8.98
CA SER A 148 -0.79 17.56 10.38
C SER A 148 -0.38 16.09 10.49
N GLU A 149 -0.22 15.63 11.73
CA GLU A 149 -0.05 14.23 12.04
C GLU A 149 -1.28 13.43 11.58
N ILE A 150 -1.02 12.30 10.94
CA ILE A 150 -2.01 11.27 10.68
C ILE A 150 -1.80 10.13 11.67
N TYR A 151 -2.90 9.49 12.07
CA TYR A 151 -2.86 8.39 13.03
C TYR A 151 -3.24 7.08 12.36
N TRP A 152 -2.61 5.98 12.78
CA TRP A 152 -2.95 4.62 12.38
C TRP A 152 -2.61 3.62 13.49
N ASP A 153 -3.22 2.45 13.44
CA ASP A 153 -2.95 1.38 14.40
C ASP A 153 -1.70 0.60 13.98
N ASP A 154 -0.69 0.53 14.86
CA ASP A 154 0.56 -0.20 14.61
C ASP A 154 0.64 -1.43 15.52
N MET A 155 0.58 -2.61 14.91
CA MET A 155 0.61 -3.89 15.64
C MET A 155 1.97 -4.22 16.25
N TYR A 156 3.08 -3.61 15.80
CA TYR A 156 4.39 -3.81 16.45
C TYR A 156 4.49 -3.00 17.75
N MET A 157 3.98 -1.77 17.76
CA MET A 157 3.90 -0.98 18.99
C MET A 157 2.70 -1.34 19.86
N ASN A 158 1.74 -2.08 19.29
CA ASN A 158 0.45 -2.41 19.91
C ASN A 158 -0.28 -1.16 20.43
N ALA A 159 -0.24 -0.10 19.63
CA ALA A 159 -0.82 1.20 19.95
C ALA A 159 -1.14 1.96 18.65
N GLN A 160 -1.97 2.99 18.80
CA GLN A 160 -2.11 3.99 17.76
C GLN A 160 -0.87 4.88 17.75
N VAL A 161 -0.33 5.16 16.56
CA VAL A 161 0.84 6.00 16.38
C VAL A 161 0.51 7.16 15.45
N GLY A 162 1.12 8.31 15.70
CA GLY A 162 0.98 9.53 14.91
C GLY A 162 2.27 9.87 14.19
N ALA A 163 2.16 10.29 12.92
CA ALA A 163 3.30 10.84 12.18
C ALA A 163 2.87 11.83 11.09
N MET A 164 3.75 12.77 10.80
CA MET A 164 3.71 13.52 9.55
C MET A 164 4.47 12.75 8.46
N VAL A 165 3.91 12.70 7.26
CA VAL A 165 4.46 11.90 6.16
C VAL A 165 4.64 12.78 4.94
N ARG A 166 5.79 12.61 4.28
CA ARG A 166 6.11 13.28 3.01
C ARG A 166 6.65 12.27 2.01
N GLY A 167 6.28 12.43 0.75
CA GLY A 167 6.74 11.55 -0.30
C GLY A 167 6.38 12.02 -1.69
N ILE A 168 6.62 11.14 -2.65
CA ILE A 168 6.22 11.29 -4.03
C ILE A 168 5.52 10.03 -4.51
N TYR A 169 4.62 10.16 -5.46
CA TYR A 169 3.98 9.04 -6.12
C TYR A 169 3.91 9.25 -7.63
N SER A 170 3.77 8.15 -8.35
CA SER A 170 3.59 8.14 -9.79
C SER A 170 2.24 7.58 -10.16
N LEU A 171 1.53 8.30 -11.03
CA LEU A 171 0.23 7.93 -11.55
C LEU A 171 0.37 7.23 -12.89
N LYS A 172 -0.63 6.44 -13.26
CA LYS A 172 -0.78 5.95 -14.62
C LYS A 172 -2.25 5.97 -15.00
N ILE A 173 -2.53 6.42 -16.22
CA ILE A 173 -3.86 6.34 -16.81
C ILE A 173 -4.01 4.95 -17.42
N THR A 174 -4.86 4.12 -16.80
CA THR A 174 -5.11 2.74 -17.23
C THR A 174 -6.32 2.63 -18.15
N ASP A 175 -7.34 3.46 -17.92
CA ASP A 175 -8.49 3.59 -18.82
C ASP A 175 -8.64 5.05 -19.27
N PRO A 176 -8.11 5.39 -20.46
CA PRO A 176 -8.17 6.74 -21.01
C PRO A 176 -9.59 7.28 -21.20
N ILE A 177 -10.56 6.39 -21.48
CA ILE A 177 -11.94 6.78 -21.76
C ILE A 177 -12.65 7.10 -20.45
N ALA A 178 -12.47 6.26 -19.43
CA ALA A 178 -12.99 6.52 -18.09
C ALA A 178 -12.38 7.81 -17.52
N PHE A 179 -11.07 8.01 -17.72
CA PHE A 179 -10.37 9.22 -17.29
C PHE A 179 -10.96 10.49 -17.91
N VAL A 180 -11.10 10.54 -19.24
CA VAL A 180 -11.64 11.71 -19.93
C VAL A 180 -13.12 11.96 -19.60
N LYS A 181 -13.92 10.91 -19.39
CA LYS A 181 -15.37 11.04 -19.17
C LYS A 181 -15.76 11.21 -17.71
N GLY A 182 -15.04 10.58 -16.80
CA GLY A 182 -15.37 10.48 -15.38
C GLY A 182 -14.64 11.49 -14.52
N PHE A 183 -13.48 12.01 -14.95
CA PHE A 183 -12.63 12.84 -14.10
C PHE A 183 -12.19 14.16 -14.74
N VAL A 184 -11.81 14.17 -16.02
CA VAL A 184 -11.29 15.39 -16.65
C VAL A 184 -12.40 16.42 -16.89
N PRO A 185 -12.26 17.68 -16.42
CA PRO A 185 -13.24 18.72 -16.68
C PRO A 185 -13.35 19.06 -18.18
N ALA A 186 -14.57 19.34 -18.66
CA ALA A 186 -14.84 19.60 -20.08
C ALA A 186 -14.06 20.79 -20.68
N SER A 187 -13.60 21.72 -19.83
CA SER A 187 -12.74 22.85 -20.22
C SER A 187 -11.39 22.40 -20.79
N TYR A 188 -10.84 21.28 -20.33
CA TYR A 188 -9.59 20.71 -20.84
C TYR A 188 -9.80 19.90 -22.13
N ILE A 189 -11.03 19.47 -22.40
CA ILE A 189 -11.38 18.73 -23.61
C ILE A 189 -11.66 19.67 -24.78
N THR A 190 -12.43 20.74 -24.52
CA THR A 190 -12.92 21.66 -25.56
C THR A 190 -12.13 22.96 -25.66
N GLY A 191 -11.37 23.32 -24.61
CA GLY A 191 -10.70 24.62 -24.49
C GLY A 191 -9.26 24.65 -24.97
N GLY A 192 -8.74 23.55 -25.53
CA GLY A 192 -7.35 23.48 -25.99
C GLY A 192 -6.31 23.59 -24.86
N LYS A 193 -6.72 23.41 -23.59
CA LYS A 193 -5.84 23.47 -22.43
C LYS A 193 -5.25 22.10 -22.13
N ILE A 194 -4.00 22.08 -21.69
CA ILE A 194 -3.36 20.87 -21.18
C ILE A 194 -3.89 20.59 -19.78
N PHE A 195 -4.35 19.37 -19.52
CA PHE A 195 -4.62 18.90 -18.17
C PHE A 195 -3.30 18.39 -17.58
N ASP A 196 -2.71 19.15 -16.67
CA ASP A 196 -1.46 18.82 -16.00
C ASP A 196 -1.73 18.46 -14.53
N PHE A 197 -1.19 17.33 -14.08
CA PHE A 197 -1.28 16.90 -12.68
C PHE A 197 -0.37 17.72 -11.76
N ALA A 198 0.67 18.37 -12.30
CA ALA A 198 1.57 19.22 -11.54
C ALA A 198 1.11 20.69 -11.47
N ASP A 199 0.05 21.05 -12.18
CA ASP A 199 -0.53 22.39 -12.11
C ASP A 199 -1.27 22.57 -10.79
N MET A 200 -0.82 23.54 -9.99
CA MET A 200 -1.40 23.83 -8.67
C MET A 200 -2.77 24.51 -8.78
N ASP A 201 -3.08 25.15 -9.91
CA ASP A 201 -4.37 25.79 -10.14
C ASP A 201 -5.43 24.78 -10.66
N ASN A 202 -5.06 23.50 -10.77
CA ASN A 202 -5.96 22.43 -11.20
C ASN A 202 -6.71 21.82 -10.02
N GLU A 203 -7.94 22.28 -9.78
CA GLU A 203 -8.85 21.78 -8.73
C GLU A 203 -9.03 20.26 -8.75
N ALA A 204 -9.06 19.65 -9.94
CA ALA A 204 -9.16 18.20 -10.07
C ALA A 204 -7.87 17.50 -9.56
N GLY A 205 -6.71 18.08 -9.83
CA GLY A 205 -5.43 17.61 -9.28
C GLY A 205 -5.37 17.72 -7.75
N GLU A 206 -5.85 18.83 -7.19
CA GLU A 206 -5.94 19.04 -5.73
C GLU A 206 -6.86 18.01 -5.05
N GLN A 207 -7.97 17.65 -5.70
CA GLN A 207 -8.84 16.58 -5.22
C GLN A 207 -8.07 15.25 -5.10
N LEU A 208 -7.32 14.85 -6.13
CA LEU A 208 -6.55 13.60 -6.09
C LEU A 208 -5.50 13.61 -4.98
N PHE A 209 -4.83 14.74 -4.78
CA PHE A 209 -3.89 14.90 -3.67
C PHE A 209 -4.57 14.68 -2.32
N THR A 210 -5.74 15.28 -2.12
CA THR A 210 -6.49 15.17 -0.86
C THR A 210 -6.94 13.73 -0.61
N GLU A 211 -7.38 13.02 -1.63
CA GLU A 211 -7.79 11.61 -1.56
C GLU A 211 -6.60 10.68 -1.24
N VAL A 212 -5.40 10.97 -1.78
CA VAL A 212 -4.17 10.25 -1.42
C VAL A 212 -3.84 10.47 0.04
N VAL A 213 -3.82 11.73 0.49
CA VAL A 213 -3.52 12.09 1.89
C VAL A 213 -4.53 11.45 2.85
N GLY A 214 -5.83 11.48 2.51
CA GLY A 214 -6.89 10.84 3.29
C GLY A 214 -6.76 9.31 3.36
N SER A 215 -6.18 8.69 2.32
CA SER A 215 -5.94 7.24 2.28
C SER A 215 -4.70 6.79 3.06
N LEU A 216 -3.80 7.70 3.43
CA LEU A 216 -2.53 7.32 4.05
C LEU A 216 -2.69 6.57 5.36
N SER A 217 -3.60 7.00 6.26
CA SER A 217 -3.81 6.34 7.55
C SER A 217 -4.19 4.87 7.39
N ALA A 218 -5.16 4.59 6.51
CA ALA A 218 -5.60 3.22 6.23
C ALA A 218 -4.50 2.42 5.51
N ALA A 219 -3.77 3.04 4.57
CA ALA A 219 -2.66 2.38 3.88
C ALA A 219 -1.51 2.02 4.83
N PHE A 220 -1.16 2.91 5.77
CA PHE A 220 -0.16 2.62 6.79
C PHE A 220 -0.62 1.51 7.73
N SER A 221 -1.86 1.56 8.23
CA SER A 221 -2.43 0.49 9.07
C SER A 221 -2.40 -0.86 8.35
N ASN A 222 -2.92 -0.92 7.12
CA ASN A 222 -2.98 -2.16 6.35
C ASN A 222 -1.58 -2.71 6.04
N TYR A 223 -0.62 -1.82 5.73
CA TYR A 223 0.75 -2.24 5.45
C TYR A 223 1.49 -2.69 6.72
N SER A 224 1.39 -1.91 7.80
CA SER A 224 2.09 -2.16 9.06
C SER A 224 1.57 -3.38 9.78
N ASN A 225 0.32 -3.78 9.53
CA ASN A 225 -0.34 -4.90 10.20
C ASN A 225 -0.37 -6.17 9.35
N ASP A 226 0.27 -6.17 8.17
CA ASP A 226 0.39 -7.35 7.33
C ASP A 226 1.44 -8.35 7.91
N PRO A 227 1.01 -9.56 8.32
CA PRO A 227 1.92 -10.58 8.88
C PRO A 227 3.02 -11.00 7.90
N ALA A 228 2.75 -11.01 6.60
CA ALA A 228 3.75 -11.36 5.59
C ALA A 228 4.91 -10.34 5.54
N ARG A 229 4.62 -9.09 5.93
CA ARG A 229 5.61 -8.03 6.06
C ARG A 229 6.18 -7.94 7.47
N GLY A 230 5.84 -8.87 8.37
CA GLY A 230 6.38 -8.97 9.72
C GLY A 230 5.96 -7.82 10.63
N ASN A 231 4.80 -7.24 10.34
CA ASN A 231 4.12 -6.21 11.12
C ASN A 231 4.96 -4.96 11.46
N ARG A 232 5.90 -4.54 10.60
CA ARG A 232 6.86 -3.46 10.94
C ARG A 232 6.86 -2.33 9.92
N MET A 233 6.53 -1.12 10.39
CA MET A 233 6.65 0.13 9.62
C MET A 233 8.05 0.38 9.05
N ALA A 234 9.11 -0.04 9.75
CA ALA A 234 10.49 0.13 9.31
C ALA A 234 10.79 -0.52 7.94
N LYS A 235 9.97 -1.48 7.48
CA LYS A 235 10.17 -2.15 6.19
C LYS A 235 9.69 -1.32 4.99
N ILE A 236 8.86 -0.30 5.19
CA ILE A 236 8.35 0.55 4.08
C ILE A 236 9.49 1.14 3.26
N GLN A 237 10.59 1.57 3.91
CA GLN A 237 11.75 2.12 3.20
C GLN A 237 12.39 1.11 2.23
N GLY A 238 12.32 -0.19 2.55
CA GLY A 238 12.85 -1.27 1.71
C GLY A 238 11.82 -1.90 0.77
N ASP A 239 10.52 -1.66 0.98
CA ASP A 239 9.41 -2.24 0.20
C ASP A 239 8.39 -1.16 -0.22
N GLN A 240 8.93 -0.16 -0.91
CA GLN A 240 8.17 0.94 -1.49
C GLN A 240 7.10 0.47 -2.50
N LEU A 241 7.38 -0.60 -3.24
CA LEU A 241 6.42 -1.20 -4.18
C LEU A 241 5.27 -1.89 -3.44
N GLY A 242 5.54 -2.61 -2.36
CA GLY A 242 4.49 -3.20 -1.53
C GLY A 242 3.59 -2.13 -0.93
N PHE A 243 4.16 -1.05 -0.41
CA PHE A 243 3.38 0.08 0.11
C PHE A 243 2.56 0.77 -0.99
N ALA A 244 3.14 0.96 -2.18
CA ALA A 244 2.41 1.54 -3.32
C ALA A 244 1.17 0.73 -3.69
N LYS A 245 1.26 -0.61 -3.67
CA LYS A 245 0.11 -1.50 -3.91
C LYS A 245 -0.96 -1.32 -2.84
N THR A 246 -0.58 -1.37 -1.56
CA THR A 246 -1.52 -1.18 -0.45
C THR A 246 -2.19 0.19 -0.52
N LEU A 247 -1.46 1.26 -0.83
CA LEU A 247 -2.04 2.59 -1.01
C LEU A 247 -3.00 2.62 -2.21
N SER A 248 -2.62 2.01 -3.33
CA SER A 248 -3.49 1.95 -4.51
C SER A 248 -4.77 1.15 -4.26
N GLU A 249 -4.71 0.08 -3.46
CA GLU A 249 -5.86 -0.73 -3.05
C GLU A 249 -6.81 0.08 -2.16
N VAL A 250 -6.28 0.76 -1.15
CA VAL A 250 -7.09 1.62 -0.26
C VAL A 250 -7.74 2.77 -1.03
N VAL A 251 -7.02 3.39 -1.96
CA VAL A 251 -7.56 4.45 -2.83
C VAL A 251 -8.66 3.90 -3.73
N GLU A 252 -8.52 2.69 -4.24
CA GLU A 252 -9.57 2.03 -5.02
C GLU A 252 -10.81 1.75 -4.16
N GLU A 253 -10.64 1.21 -2.96
CA GLU A 253 -11.75 0.91 -2.04
C GLU A 253 -12.54 2.17 -1.63
N ASN A 254 -11.84 3.27 -1.37
CA ASN A 254 -12.44 4.50 -0.85
C ASN A 254 -12.94 5.45 -1.95
N TYR A 255 -12.27 5.48 -3.11
CA TYR A 255 -12.46 6.51 -4.14
C TYR A 255 -12.59 5.97 -5.57
N GLN A 256 -12.43 4.67 -5.78
CA GLN A 256 -12.65 3.98 -7.06
C GLN A 256 -11.87 4.58 -8.23
N TRP A 257 -10.61 4.96 -7.99
CA TRP A 257 -9.79 5.62 -9.01
C TRP A 257 -9.63 4.80 -10.28
N LYS A 258 -9.40 3.50 -10.16
CA LYS A 258 -9.16 2.63 -11.30
C LYS A 258 -10.46 2.33 -12.03
N SER A 259 -11.50 1.98 -11.29
CA SER A 259 -12.79 1.57 -11.86
C SER A 259 -13.58 2.74 -12.47
N ASP A 260 -13.64 3.89 -11.78
CA ASP A 260 -14.48 5.01 -12.21
C ASP A 260 -13.72 6.09 -12.96
N ARG A 261 -12.46 6.32 -12.59
CA ARG A 261 -11.63 7.41 -13.13
C ARG A 261 -10.52 6.94 -14.07
N GLY A 262 -10.31 5.63 -14.23
CA GLY A 262 -9.24 5.09 -15.08
C GLY A 262 -7.83 5.47 -14.63
N LEU A 263 -7.62 5.75 -13.34
CA LEU A 263 -6.34 6.15 -12.75
C LEU A 263 -5.84 5.10 -11.75
N GLU A 264 -4.52 4.91 -11.69
CA GLU A 264 -3.89 4.00 -10.74
C GLU A 264 -2.59 4.60 -10.18
N ILE A 265 -2.34 4.38 -8.89
CA ILE A 265 -1.05 4.68 -8.26
C ILE A 265 -0.12 3.50 -8.53
N THR A 266 0.97 3.75 -9.27
CA THR A 266 1.88 2.67 -9.68
C THR A 266 3.10 2.54 -8.80
N LYS A 267 3.60 3.67 -8.28
CA LYS A 267 4.78 3.72 -7.41
C LYS A 267 4.60 4.81 -6.37
N VAL A 268 5.18 4.58 -5.20
CA VAL A 268 5.24 5.53 -4.08
C VAL A 268 6.64 5.48 -3.51
N ALA A 269 7.24 6.63 -3.26
CA ALA A 269 8.48 6.76 -2.52
C ALA A 269 8.24 7.67 -1.31
N ILE A 270 8.34 7.09 -0.12
CA ILE A 270 8.26 7.84 1.14
C ILE A 270 9.61 8.50 1.38
N ALA A 271 9.62 9.83 1.43
CA ALA A 271 10.81 10.63 1.68
C ALA A 271 11.09 10.74 3.18
N ALA A 272 10.05 10.95 3.99
CA ALA A 272 10.16 11.08 5.44
C ALA A 272 8.88 10.63 6.15
N ILE A 273 9.07 10.00 7.30
CA ILE A 273 8.04 9.71 8.30
C ILE A 273 8.53 10.32 9.61
N GLU A 274 7.90 11.39 10.04
CA GLU A 274 8.23 12.13 11.24
C GLU A 274 7.19 11.78 12.30
N TYR A 275 7.49 10.79 13.14
CA TYR A 275 6.64 10.42 14.27
C TYR A 275 6.46 11.60 15.23
N ASP A 276 5.29 11.66 15.85
CA ASP A 276 5.05 12.55 16.98
C ASP A 276 5.93 12.16 18.19
N GLU A 277 6.02 13.03 19.19
CA GLU A 277 6.90 12.78 20.34
C GLU A 277 6.47 11.55 21.15
N ASP A 278 5.17 11.33 21.32
CA ASP A 278 4.65 10.19 22.09
C ASP A 278 4.99 8.86 21.40
N SER A 279 4.77 8.76 20.10
CA SER A 279 5.10 7.60 19.27
C SER A 279 6.61 7.37 19.23
N LYS A 280 7.46 8.42 19.26
CA LYS A 280 8.92 8.25 19.38
C LYS A 280 9.31 7.64 20.73
N HIS A 281 8.73 8.14 21.82
CA HIS A 281 8.97 7.62 23.16
C HIS A 281 8.53 6.15 23.26
N LEU A 282 7.31 5.84 22.80
CA LEU A 282 6.77 4.49 22.74
C LEU A 282 7.65 3.57 21.90
N LEU A 283 8.04 3.98 20.68
CA LEU A 283 8.91 3.20 19.82
C LEU A 283 10.27 2.91 20.48
N SER A 284 10.82 3.88 21.22
CA SER A 284 12.05 3.69 22.00
C SER A 284 11.85 2.60 23.06
N ASP A 285 10.75 2.64 23.79
CA ASP A 285 10.50 1.70 24.89
C ASP A 285 10.17 0.29 24.39
N VAL A 286 9.39 0.18 23.30
CA VAL A 286 9.15 -1.08 22.60
C VAL A 286 10.46 -1.68 22.08
N LYS A 287 11.37 -0.87 21.51
CA LYS A 287 12.70 -1.34 21.06
C LYS A 287 13.56 -1.83 22.22
N LYS A 288 13.55 -1.15 23.37
CA LYS A 288 14.28 -1.60 24.58
C LYS A 288 13.70 -2.91 25.09
N ALA A 289 12.38 -3.02 25.18
CA ALA A 289 11.69 -4.24 25.59
C ALA A 289 11.98 -5.40 24.63
N ASP A 290 11.91 -5.18 23.30
CA ASP A 290 12.24 -6.17 22.26
C ASP A 290 13.71 -6.62 22.37
N ALA A 291 14.64 -5.71 22.65
CA ALA A 291 16.06 -6.06 22.88
C ALA A 291 16.27 -6.92 24.14
N LEU A 292 15.44 -6.72 25.16
CA LEU A 292 15.45 -7.48 26.42
C LEU A 292 14.59 -8.75 26.36
N SER A 293 13.69 -8.87 25.39
CA SER A 293 12.87 -10.07 25.18
C SER A 293 13.57 -11.02 24.21
N GLY A 294 13.68 -12.30 24.58
CA GLY A 294 14.30 -13.34 23.74
C GLY A 294 15.77 -13.63 24.06
N ALA A 295 16.50 -14.21 23.09
CA ALA A 295 17.85 -14.75 23.30
C ALA A 295 18.89 -13.72 23.77
N ARG A 296 18.70 -12.43 23.43
CA ARG A 296 19.56 -11.32 23.88
C ARG A 296 19.33 -10.93 25.34
N GLY A 297 18.08 -10.89 25.81
CA GLY A 297 17.79 -10.73 27.24
C GLY A 297 18.32 -11.89 28.06
N ASN A 298 18.19 -13.10 27.55
CA ASN A 298 18.71 -14.29 28.20
C ASN A 298 20.25 -14.30 28.24
N SER A 299 20.94 -13.85 27.19
CA SER A 299 22.40 -13.70 27.19
C SER A 299 22.87 -12.55 28.07
N PHE A 300 22.16 -11.41 28.12
CA PHE A 300 22.45 -10.32 29.07
C PHE A 300 22.24 -10.75 30.52
N MET A 301 21.19 -11.52 30.81
CA MET A 301 20.92 -12.08 32.13
C MET A 301 21.93 -13.17 32.50
N GLN A 302 22.29 -14.07 31.57
CA GLN A 302 23.35 -15.05 31.78
C GLN A 302 24.71 -14.38 31.99
N GLN A 303 25.00 -13.31 31.25
CA GLN A 303 26.25 -12.55 31.40
C GLN A 303 26.28 -11.76 32.71
N SER A 304 25.17 -11.18 33.16
CA SER A 304 25.11 -10.50 34.45
C SER A 304 25.18 -11.48 35.62
N VAL A 305 24.53 -12.66 35.51
CA VAL A 305 24.68 -13.77 36.46
C VAL A 305 26.12 -14.30 36.47
N ALA A 306 26.74 -14.50 35.31
CA ALA A 306 28.12 -14.96 35.20
C ALA A 306 29.11 -13.95 35.79
N ARG A 307 28.93 -12.64 35.52
CA ARG A 307 29.73 -11.58 36.16
C ARG A 307 29.50 -11.51 37.67
N GLY A 308 28.26 -11.73 38.13
CA GLY A 308 27.92 -11.80 39.55
C GLY A 308 28.59 -12.99 40.25
N MET A 309 28.59 -14.17 39.62
CA MET A 309 29.31 -15.35 40.10
C MET A 309 30.82 -15.16 40.06
N GLN A 310 31.36 -14.54 39.01
CA GLN A 310 32.79 -14.22 38.92
C GLN A 310 33.19 -13.26 40.03
N ALA A 311 32.44 -12.17 40.25
CA ALA A 311 32.72 -11.21 41.32
C ALA A 311 32.54 -11.83 42.72
N ALA A 312 31.57 -12.75 42.91
CA ALA A 312 31.41 -13.49 44.16
C ALA A 312 32.51 -14.54 44.40
N GLY A 313 33.04 -15.13 43.33
CA GLY A 313 34.19 -16.05 43.37
C GLY A 313 35.52 -15.33 43.59
N GLU A 314 35.70 -14.16 42.98
CA GLU A 314 36.90 -13.31 43.12
C GLU A 314 36.95 -12.62 44.49
N ASN A 315 35.81 -12.28 45.12
CA ASN A 315 35.75 -11.66 46.45
C ASN A 315 35.70 -12.65 47.64
N GLY A 316 36.02 -13.93 47.42
CA GLY A 316 36.30 -14.85 48.52
C GLY A 316 35.35 -16.04 48.60
N GLY A 317 35.76 -17.13 47.95
CA GLY A 317 35.28 -18.47 48.27
C GLY A 317 35.63 -18.85 49.71
N GLY A 318 34.65 -18.77 50.60
CA GLY A 318 34.77 -19.29 51.96
C GLY A 318 33.49 -19.11 52.76
N ALA A 319 32.71 -20.18 52.89
CA ALA A 319 31.52 -20.38 53.74
C ALA A 319 30.33 -19.38 53.64
N MET A 320 30.57 -18.09 53.43
CA MET A 320 29.55 -17.02 53.32
C MET A 320 28.80 -17.04 51.98
N GLY A 321 29.41 -17.54 50.90
CA GLY A 321 28.77 -17.66 49.59
C GLY A 321 27.71 -18.77 49.49
N MET A 322 27.88 -19.87 50.24
CA MET A 322 26.90 -20.96 50.30
C MET A 322 25.70 -20.62 51.20
N GLY A 323 25.90 -19.77 52.22
CA GLY A 323 24.81 -19.29 53.08
C GLY A 323 23.85 -18.34 52.36
N PHE A 324 24.36 -17.48 51.49
CA PHE A 324 23.52 -16.56 50.69
C PHE A 324 22.76 -17.27 49.56
N MET A 325 23.30 -18.39 49.04
CA MET A 325 22.61 -19.22 48.05
C MET A 325 21.43 -20.00 48.65
N GLY A 326 21.56 -20.54 49.87
CA GLY A 326 20.48 -21.25 50.57
C GLY A 326 19.36 -20.32 51.07
N MET A 327 19.70 -19.08 51.44
CA MET A 327 18.73 -18.09 51.92
C MET A 327 18.09 -17.29 50.77
N GLY A 328 18.81 -17.11 49.66
CA GLY A 328 18.31 -16.46 48.44
C GLY A 328 17.33 -17.33 47.64
N MET A 329 17.49 -18.66 47.63
CA MET A 329 16.54 -19.57 46.97
C MET A 329 15.15 -19.55 47.65
N ASN A 330 15.11 -19.38 48.97
CA ASN A 330 13.85 -19.27 49.73
C ASN A 330 13.15 -17.91 49.55
N MET A 331 13.89 -16.84 49.23
CA MET A 331 13.30 -15.53 48.89
C MET A 331 12.92 -15.38 47.41
N VAL A 332 13.61 -16.07 46.49
CA VAL A 332 13.24 -16.09 45.06
C VAL A 332 11.96 -16.90 44.83
N GLY A 333 11.71 -17.97 45.62
CA GLY A 333 10.45 -18.72 45.56
C GLY A 333 9.20 -17.90 45.95
N ALA A 334 9.35 -16.87 46.79
CA ALA A 334 8.25 -16.00 47.22
C ALA A 334 8.12 -14.71 46.38
N GLY A 335 9.22 -14.25 45.75
CA GLY A 335 9.25 -13.00 44.98
C GLY A 335 8.85 -13.11 43.49
N VAL A 336 8.82 -14.32 42.93
CA VAL A 336 8.51 -14.55 41.49
C VAL A 336 7.01 -14.73 41.21
N ALA A 337 6.15 -14.78 42.23
CA ALA A 337 4.70 -14.81 42.06
C ALA A 337 4.05 -13.42 41.85
N GLY A 338 4.78 -12.33 42.10
CA GLY A 338 4.23 -10.95 42.12
C GLY A 338 4.46 -10.11 40.86
N LEU A 339 5.15 -10.63 39.83
CA LEU A 339 5.52 -9.88 38.62
C LEU A 339 4.75 -10.29 37.35
N GLN A 340 3.71 -11.12 37.47
CA GLN A 340 2.75 -11.30 36.39
C GLN A 340 1.69 -10.20 36.45
N GLN A 341 1.89 -9.13 35.67
CA GLN A 341 0.81 -8.23 35.32
C GLN A 341 -0.28 -9.00 34.54
N PRO A 342 -1.56 -8.71 34.79
CA PRO A 342 -2.67 -9.40 34.16
C PRO A 342 -2.89 -8.89 32.74
N VAL A 343 -2.73 -9.77 31.75
CA VAL A 343 -3.30 -9.58 30.41
C VAL A 343 -4.79 -9.88 30.53
N GLY A 344 -5.60 -8.83 30.38
CA GLY A 344 -7.05 -8.89 30.50
C GLY A 344 -7.73 -9.57 29.31
N GLY A 345 -8.86 -10.21 29.61
CA GLY A 345 -9.87 -10.56 28.61
C GLY A 345 -10.71 -11.78 28.96
N GLN A 346 -11.70 -11.63 29.87
CA GLN A 346 -13.09 -12.05 29.62
C GLN A 346 -14.02 -11.76 30.81
N MET A 347 -15.25 -11.40 30.44
CA MET A 347 -16.34 -10.80 31.21
C MET A 347 -16.78 -11.55 32.48
N GLN A 348 -17.27 -10.76 33.43
CA GLN A 348 -17.90 -11.16 34.68
C GLN A 348 -19.19 -11.98 34.48
N GLN A 349 -19.35 -13.03 35.29
CA GLN A 349 -20.63 -13.39 35.90
C GLN A 349 -20.38 -14.13 37.24
N PRO A 350 -21.11 -13.81 38.34
CA PRO A 350 -20.79 -14.35 39.66
C PRO A 350 -21.50 -15.70 39.89
N GLN A 351 -20.74 -16.76 40.20
CA GLN A 351 -21.33 -18.02 40.67
C GLN A 351 -20.45 -18.72 41.71
N GLN A 352 -21.15 -19.32 42.67
CA GLN A 352 -20.74 -19.78 44.01
C GLN A 352 -19.49 -20.71 44.07
N PRO A 353 -18.79 -20.75 45.22
CA PRO A 353 -17.62 -21.61 45.40
C PRO A 353 -18.01 -23.09 45.48
N GLN A 354 -17.57 -23.87 44.49
CA GLN A 354 -17.61 -25.33 44.52
C GLN A 354 -16.19 -25.89 44.51
N GLN A 355 -15.99 -26.84 45.40
CA GLN A 355 -14.75 -27.46 45.86
C GLN A 355 -14.43 -28.71 45.02
N GLN A 356 -13.23 -28.83 44.43
CA GLN A 356 -12.54 -30.06 43.94
C GLN A 356 -11.41 -29.69 42.97
N ALA A 357 -10.28 -30.38 42.79
CA ALA A 357 -9.67 -31.57 43.40
C ALA A 357 -8.16 -31.56 43.02
N ALA A 358 -7.28 -32.07 43.89
CA ALA A 358 -5.85 -32.27 43.61
C ALA A 358 -5.61 -33.62 42.90
N PRO A 359 -4.58 -33.73 42.02
CA PRO A 359 -4.28 -34.96 41.30
C PRO A 359 -3.78 -36.07 42.22
N ALA A 360 -4.19 -37.31 41.94
CA ALA A 360 -3.89 -38.50 42.71
C ALA A 360 -2.41 -38.91 42.57
N GLU A 361 -1.71 -39.00 43.71
CA GLU A 361 -0.36 -39.58 43.82
C GLU A 361 -0.45 -41.09 44.12
N ASP A 362 0.48 -41.84 43.51
CA ASP A 362 0.56 -43.30 43.54
C ASP A 362 0.87 -43.83 44.96
N PRO A 363 -0.02 -44.62 45.60
CA PRO A 363 0.08 -45.03 47.02
C PRO A 363 1.34 -45.85 47.34
N VAL A 364 1.91 -46.54 46.35
CA VAL A 364 3.13 -47.34 46.52
C VAL A 364 4.37 -46.47 46.75
N ALA A 365 4.41 -45.27 46.15
CA ALA A 365 5.51 -44.32 46.33
C ALA A 365 5.53 -43.74 47.76
N LYS A 366 4.36 -43.46 48.33
CA LYS A 366 4.21 -42.97 49.71
C LYS A 366 4.62 -44.01 50.75
N LEU A 367 4.32 -45.28 50.51
CA LEU A 367 4.75 -46.35 51.41
C LEU A 367 6.27 -46.56 51.42
N LYS A 368 6.93 -46.32 50.28
CA LYS A 368 8.40 -46.40 50.20
C LYS A 368 9.08 -45.28 51.00
N GLN A 369 8.56 -44.05 50.89
CA GLN A 369 9.04 -42.91 51.69
C GLN A 369 8.77 -43.12 53.19
N MET A 370 7.60 -43.63 53.56
CA MET A 370 7.28 -43.97 54.95
C MET A 370 8.22 -45.05 55.53
N LYS A 371 8.67 -46.01 54.71
CA LYS A 371 9.63 -47.03 55.15
C LYS A 371 11.01 -46.43 55.40
N GLU A 372 11.45 -45.50 54.56
CA GLU A 372 12.71 -44.78 54.77
C GLU A 372 12.67 -43.92 56.05
N LEU A 373 11.51 -43.34 56.38
CA LEU A 373 11.32 -42.57 57.62
C LEU A 373 11.28 -43.46 58.87
N LEU A 374 10.75 -44.68 58.76
CA LEU A 374 10.81 -45.70 59.82
C LEU A 374 12.25 -46.17 60.06
N ASP A 375 12.99 -46.47 58.99
CA ASP A 375 14.40 -46.90 59.08
C ASP A 375 15.31 -45.78 59.62
N ALA A 376 14.93 -44.51 59.43
CA ALA A 376 15.57 -43.33 60.04
C ALA A 376 15.14 -43.07 61.50
N GLY A 377 14.22 -43.87 62.06
CA GLY A 377 13.70 -43.72 63.43
C GLY A 377 12.81 -42.48 63.64
N ILE A 378 12.35 -41.85 62.56
CA ILE A 378 11.54 -40.62 62.59
C ILE A 378 10.05 -40.96 62.81
N VAL A 379 9.62 -42.15 62.38
CA VAL A 379 8.24 -42.64 62.48
C VAL A 379 8.26 -43.99 63.20
N THR A 380 7.22 -44.28 63.97
CA THR A 380 7.12 -45.54 64.72
C THR A 380 6.55 -46.67 63.87
N GLN A 381 6.81 -47.92 64.29
CA GLN A 381 6.33 -49.12 63.58
C GLN A 381 4.79 -49.14 63.47
N GLU A 382 4.07 -48.67 64.49
CA GLU A 382 2.61 -48.61 64.51
C GLU A 382 2.06 -47.59 63.49
N GLU A 383 2.73 -46.45 63.30
CA GLU A 383 2.34 -45.42 62.33
C GLU A 383 2.60 -45.87 60.89
N PHE A 384 3.67 -46.64 60.66
CA PHE A 384 3.96 -47.25 59.38
C PHE A 384 2.93 -48.32 59.00
N ASP A 385 2.55 -49.19 59.94
CA ASP A 385 1.57 -50.26 59.70
C ASP A 385 0.15 -49.70 59.51
N ALA A 386 -0.21 -48.63 60.22
CA ALA A 386 -1.45 -47.89 60.00
C ALA A 386 -1.51 -47.23 58.60
N ALA A 387 -0.40 -46.68 58.12
CA ALA A 387 -0.31 -46.14 56.78
C ALA A 387 -0.40 -47.24 55.70
N LYS A 388 0.23 -48.39 55.93
CA LYS A 388 0.17 -49.55 55.04
C LYS A 388 -1.26 -50.09 54.87
N ALA A 389 -1.99 -50.23 55.97
CA ALA A 389 -3.41 -50.62 55.92
C ALA A 389 -4.26 -49.59 55.16
N LYS A 390 -3.98 -48.29 55.36
CA LYS A 390 -4.73 -47.21 54.70
C LYS A 390 -4.48 -47.10 53.19
N PHE A 391 -3.28 -47.44 52.72
CA PHE A 391 -2.89 -47.28 51.32
C PHE A 391 -3.00 -48.55 50.48
N LEU A 392 -3.03 -49.74 51.09
CA LEU A 392 -3.13 -51.03 50.37
C LEU A 392 -4.44 -51.80 50.61
N GLY A 393 -5.30 -51.34 51.54
CA GLY A 393 -6.59 -51.96 51.86
C GLY A 393 -6.52 -52.90 53.06
#